data_AF-B5CS72-F1
#
_entry.id   AF-B5CS72-F1
#
_cell.length_a   1.000
_cell.length_b   1.000
_cell.length_c   1.000
_cell.angle_alpha   90.00
_cell.angle_beta   90.00
_cell.angle_gamma   90.00
#
_symmetry.space_group_name_H-M   'P 1'
#
loop_
_entity.id
_entity.type
_entity.pdbx_description
1 polymer ?
#
loop_
_entity_poly.entity_id
_entity_poly.type
_entity_poly.pdbx_seq_one_letter_code
_entity_poly.pdbx_strand_id
1 'polypeptide(L)'
;MEVKDIIYGLRVKKGLSQDALARKVMVTRQAVSRWENGETVPNTETLKLLSKEFDVSINTLLGTPRKLICQCCGMPLEDDEMIGRDKDGSINEDYCKWCYADGTYTYSDMEDLINVCVKNMVTDNFTEEQARSYMKELLPKLDYWKRYDELSDHGEFEKFKKKLLKEINALHVEGLPEITRLNALVGKYVNLEYTLPNGRNVKFLDDQTTYLGTQSESEFEGDRYFGVLAGMDFILICTYEADRTSPELVLYKKR
;
A
#
# COMPACT_ATOMS: atom_id res chain seq x y z
N MET A 1 -11.42 -22.50 -8.56
CA MET A 1 -10.31 -23.45 -8.26
C MET A 1 -10.56 -24.00 -6.87
N GLU A 2 -10.21 -25.26 -6.60
CA GLU A 2 -10.38 -25.83 -5.25
C GLU A 2 -9.17 -25.48 -4.36
N VAL A 3 -9.36 -25.45 -3.04
CA VAL A 3 -8.33 -25.15 -2.02
C VAL A 3 -7.04 -25.96 -2.24
N LYS A 4 -7.19 -27.25 -2.58
CA LYS A 4 -6.07 -28.18 -2.82
C LYS A 4 -5.15 -27.71 -3.96
N ASP A 5 -5.74 -27.23 -5.05
CA ASP A 5 -5.02 -26.79 -6.25
C ASP A 5 -4.29 -25.47 -5.98
N ILE A 6 -4.92 -24.60 -5.19
CA ILE A 6 -4.39 -23.28 -4.82
C ILE A 6 -3.18 -23.44 -3.90
N ILE A 7 -3.30 -24.22 -2.82
CA ILE A 7 -2.19 -24.45 -1.88
C ILE A 7 -1.02 -25.11 -2.60
N TYR A 8 -1.27 -26.15 -3.41
CA TYR A 8 -0.24 -26.81 -4.20
C TYR A 8 0.47 -25.82 -5.15
N GLY A 9 -0.31 -25.04 -5.91
CA GLY A 9 0.21 -24.08 -6.88
C GLY A 9 1.08 -22.99 -6.23
N LEU A 10 0.61 -22.41 -5.12
CA LEU A 10 1.36 -21.40 -4.36
C LEU A 10 2.65 -21.97 -3.77
N ARG A 11 2.59 -23.18 -3.20
CA ARG A 11 3.78 -23.86 -2.68
C ARG A 11 4.84 -24.07 -3.75
N VAL A 12 4.43 -24.58 -4.91
CA VAL A 12 5.34 -24.83 -6.05
C VAL A 12 5.89 -23.52 -6.61
N LYS A 13 5.07 -22.48 -6.73
CA LYS A 13 5.50 -21.14 -7.18
C LYS A 13 6.56 -20.54 -6.26
N LYS A 14 6.50 -20.78 -4.95
CA LYS A 14 7.54 -20.40 -3.98
C LYS A 14 8.73 -21.36 -3.90
N GLY A 15 8.76 -22.43 -4.70
CA GLY A 15 9.85 -23.41 -4.71
C GLY A 15 9.96 -24.24 -3.43
N LEU A 16 8.88 -24.38 -2.66
CA LEU A 16 8.89 -25.08 -1.38
C LEU A 16 8.53 -26.56 -1.53
N SER A 17 9.20 -27.44 -0.76
CA SER A 17 8.73 -28.81 -0.55
C SER A 17 7.57 -28.82 0.46
N GLN A 18 6.75 -29.89 0.47
CA GLN A 18 5.68 -30.04 1.48
C GLN A 18 6.22 -29.95 2.90
N ASP A 19 7.42 -30.49 3.12
CA ASP A 19 8.10 -30.50 4.41
C ASP A 19 8.64 -29.11 4.81
N ALA A 20 9.12 -28.33 3.84
CA ALA A 20 9.52 -26.95 4.06
C ALA A 20 8.32 -26.05 4.41
N LEU A 21 7.20 -26.20 3.69
CA LEU A 21 5.95 -25.50 4.00
C LEU A 21 5.44 -25.87 5.39
N ALA A 22 5.42 -27.16 5.71
CA ALA A 22 4.95 -27.66 7.00
C ALA A 22 5.69 -27.02 8.18
N ARG A 23 7.01 -26.89 8.10
CA ARG A 23 7.80 -26.17 9.11
C ARG A 23 7.41 -24.69 9.23
N LYS A 24 7.22 -24.01 8.11
CA LYS A 24 6.90 -22.58 8.06
C LYS A 24 5.55 -22.26 8.70
N VAL A 25 4.55 -23.13 8.51
CA VAL A 25 3.20 -22.96 9.07
C VAL A 25 2.93 -23.84 10.29
N MET A 26 3.99 -24.37 10.92
CA MET A 26 3.94 -25.13 12.19
C MET A 26 2.99 -26.35 12.18
N VAL A 27 2.98 -27.10 11.08
CA VAL A 27 2.21 -28.35 10.94
C VAL A 27 3.10 -29.52 10.54
N THR A 28 2.53 -30.71 10.40
CA THR A 28 3.26 -31.89 9.88
C THR A 28 3.25 -31.91 8.35
N ARG A 29 4.28 -32.52 7.74
CA ARG A 29 4.31 -32.78 6.28
C ARG A 29 3.05 -33.52 5.81
N GLN A 30 2.54 -34.42 6.64
CA GLN A 30 1.33 -35.18 6.35
C GLN A 30 0.11 -34.28 6.24
N ALA A 31 -0.04 -33.27 7.10
CA ALA A 31 -1.13 -32.30 7.00
C ALA A 31 -1.12 -31.57 5.65
N VAL A 32 0.05 -31.07 5.22
CA VAL A 32 0.22 -30.43 3.90
C VAL A 32 -0.17 -31.36 2.77
N SER A 33 0.31 -32.62 2.81
CA SER A 33 -0.06 -33.62 1.79
C SER A 33 -1.56 -33.86 1.73
N ARG A 34 -2.25 -33.93 2.88
CA ARG A 34 -3.70 -34.16 2.93
C ARG A 34 -4.47 -32.95 2.40
N TRP A 35 -3.99 -31.72 2.58
CA TRP A 35 -4.59 -30.54 1.97
C TRP A 35 -4.46 -30.55 0.46
N GLU A 36 -3.26 -30.83 -0.05
CA GLU A 36 -2.98 -30.85 -1.50
C GLU A 36 -3.67 -32.00 -2.23
N ASN A 37 -4.02 -33.07 -1.52
CA ASN A 37 -4.84 -34.17 -2.04
C ASN A 37 -6.35 -33.94 -1.84
N GLY A 38 -6.77 -32.85 -1.19
CA GLY A 38 -8.17 -32.54 -0.91
C GLY A 38 -8.83 -33.39 0.17
N GLU A 39 -8.06 -34.11 0.99
CA GLU A 39 -8.59 -34.95 2.08
C GLU A 39 -9.03 -34.14 3.30
N THR A 40 -8.38 -33.00 3.53
CA THR A 40 -8.68 -32.09 4.64
C THR A 40 -8.45 -30.64 4.20
N VAL A 41 -8.93 -29.68 4.98
CA VAL A 41 -8.65 -28.25 4.78
C VAL A 41 -7.87 -27.69 5.97
N PRO A 42 -7.02 -26.66 5.78
CA PRO A 42 -6.34 -26.00 6.89
C PRO A 42 -7.35 -25.34 7.84
N ASN A 43 -7.04 -25.33 9.15
CA ASN A 43 -7.86 -24.61 10.13
C ASN A 43 -7.58 -23.09 10.08
N THR A 44 -8.37 -22.30 10.79
CA THR A 44 -8.27 -20.82 10.81
C THR A 44 -6.88 -20.29 11.15
N GLU A 45 -6.23 -20.83 12.18
CA GLU A 45 -4.88 -20.40 12.57
C GLU A 45 -3.83 -20.75 11.51
N THR A 46 -3.96 -21.93 10.89
CA THR A 46 -3.09 -22.35 9.80
C THR A 46 -3.31 -21.50 8.53
N LEU A 47 -4.57 -21.12 8.23
CA LEU A 47 -4.89 -20.24 7.11
C LEU A 47 -4.24 -18.87 7.25
N LYS A 48 -4.19 -18.30 8.46
CA LYS A 48 -3.45 -17.05 8.72
C LYS A 48 -1.95 -17.20 8.43
N LEU A 49 -1.35 -18.30 8.86
CA LEU A 49 0.06 -18.59 8.60
C LEU A 49 0.34 -18.82 7.11
N LEU A 50 -0.55 -19.54 6.41
CA LEU A 50 -0.46 -19.74 4.96
C LEU A 50 -0.65 -18.43 4.20
N SER A 51 -1.57 -17.58 4.62
CA SER A 51 -1.81 -16.26 4.03
C SER A 51 -0.55 -15.42 4.12
N LYS A 52 0.09 -15.35 5.30
CA LYS A 52 1.36 -14.66 5.50
C LYS A 52 2.50 -15.31 4.71
N GLU A 53 2.59 -16.64 4.71
CA GLU A 53 3.66 -17.35 4.02
C GLU A 53 3.56 -17.21 2.50
N PHE A 54 2.36 -17.18 1.93
CA PHE A 54 2.16 -17.08 0.48
C PHE A 54 1.93 -15.65 -0.01
N ASP A 55 1.69 -14.72 0.90
CA ASP A 55 1.32 -13.33 0.62
C ASP A 55 0.05 -13.23 -0.24
N VAL A 56 -0.99 -13.95 0.18
CA VAL A 56 -2.33 -13.97 -0.45
C VAL A 56 -3.41 -13.95 0.62
N SER A 57 -4.60 -13.47 0.26
CA SER A 57 -5.73 -13.41 1.18
C SER A 57 -6.24 -14.82 1.57
N ILE A 58 -6.91 -14.94 2.73
CA ILE A 58 -7.47 -16.23 3.16
C ILE A 58 -8.59 -16.64 2.19
N ASN A 59 -9.36 -15.68 1.70
CA ASN A 59 -10.37 -15.93 0.67
C ASN A 59 -9.78 -16.47 -0.64
N THR A 60 -8.60 -15.97 -1.06
CA THR A 60 -7.84 -16.57 -2.17
C THR A 60 -7.51 -18.03 -1.87
N LEU A 61 -7.00 -18.35 -0.67
CA LEU A 61 -6.71 -19.75 -0.28
C LEU A 61 -7.93 -20.66 -0.30
N LEU A 62 -9.10 -20.14 0.08
CA LEU A 62 -10.35 -20.89 0.11
C LEU A 62 -11.02 -21.07 -1.26
N GLY A 63 -10.45 -20.49 -2.33
CA GLY A 63 -11.01 -20.58 -3.68
C GLY A 63 -12.30 -19.78 -3.87
N THR A 64 -12.59 -18.87 -2.94
CA THR A 64 -13.72 -17.95 -2.98
C THR A 64 -13.21 -16.51 -3.01
N PRO A 65 -12.68 -16.03 -4.15
CA PRO A 65 -12.49 -14.60 -4.34
C PRO A 65 -13.90 -13.98 -4.40
N ARG A 66 -14.46 -13.64 -3.24
CA ARG A 66 -15.61 -12.75 -3.20
C ARG A 66 -15.16 -11.45 -3.87
N LYS A 67 -16.09 -10.75 -4.50
CA LYS A 67 -15.89 -9.33 -4.84
C LYS A 67 -15.81 -8.57 -3.52
N LEU A 68 -14.61 -8.57 -2.94
CA LEU A 68 -14.26 -7.75 -1.81
C LEU A 68 -14.32 -6.29 -2.29
N ILE A 69 -14.90 -5.43 -1.47
CA ILE A 69 -14.84 -3.99 -1.70
C ILE A 69 -14.20 -3.37 -0.47
N CYS A 70 -13.34 -2.38 -0.70
CA CYS A 70 -12.74 -1.61 0.37
C CYS A 70 -13.85 -0.93 1.19
N GLN A 71 -13.91 -1.22 2.49
CA GLN A 71 -14.84 -0.65 3.46
C GLN A 71 -14.51 0.81 3.84
N CYS A 72 -13.57 1.45 3.14
CA CYS A 72 -13.27 2.88 3.25
C CYS A 72 -13.63 3.64 1.96
N CYS A 73 -13.19 3.18 0.78
CA CYS A 73 -13.42 3.90 -0.49
C CYS A 73 -14.38 3.19 -1.46
N GLY A 74 -14.82 1.98 -1.17
CA GLY A 74 -15.74 1.21 -2.02
C GLY A 74 -15.10 0.57 -3.25
N MET A 75 -13.78 0.71 -3.43
CA MET A 75 -13.05 0.13 -4.55
C MET A 75 -13.05 -1.41 -4.49
N PRO A 76 -13.29 -2.12 -5.62
CA PRO A 76 -13.12 -3.56 -5.70
C PRO A 76 -11.67 -3.99 -5.38
N LEU A 77 -11.53 -5.00 -4.54
CA LEU A 77 -10.26 -5.63 -4.17
C LEU A 77 -10.11 -6.94 -4.94
N GLU A 78 -9.90 -6.84 -6.25
CA GLU A 78 -9.80 -8.00 -7.14
C GLU A 78 -8.40 -8.64 -7.14
N ASP A 79 -7.39 -7.86 -6.74
CA ASP A 79 -5.99 -8.28 -6.65
C ASP A 79 -5.50 -8.12 -5.21
N ASP A 80 -4.88 -9.18 -4.67
CA ASP A 80 -4.29 -9.19 -3.33
C ASP A 80 -3.20 -8.10 -3.18
N GLU A 81 -2.55 -7.66 -4.27
CA GLU A 81 -1.61 -6.52 -4.26
C GLU A 81 -2.26 -5.15 -3.95
N MET A 82 -3.59 -5.07 -4.03
CA MET A 82 -4.35 -3.85 -3.71
C MET A 82 -4.86 -3.84 -2.27
N ILE A 83 -4.72 -4.94 -1.53
CA ILE A 83 -5.24 -5.08 -0.18
C ILE A 83 -4.29 -4.44 0.85
N GLY A 84 -4.87 -3.81 1.86
CA GLY A 84 -4.16 -3.16 2.96
C GLY A 84 -3.55 -4.17 3.93
N ARG A 85 -2.71 -3.67 4.84
CA ARG A 85 -1.99 -4.51 5.80
C ARG A 85 -2.10 -3.99 7.23
N ASP A 86 -2.16 -4.93 8.17
CA ASP A 86 -2.06 -4.64 9.60
C ASP A 86 -0.59 -4.43 10.02
N LYS A 87 -0.37 -3.97 11.25
CA LYS A 87 0.98 -3.66 11.79
C LYS A 87 1.96 -4.83 11.76
N ASP A 88 1.47 -6.06 11.80
CA ASP A 88 2.29 -7.28 11.79
C ASP A 88 2.54 -7.83 10.36
N GLY A 89 2.08 -7.08 9.35
CA GLY A 89 2.17 -7.38 7.93
C GLY A 89 1.06 -8.29 7.39
N SER A 90 0.09 -8.73 8.21
CA SER A 90 -1.04 -9.53 7.71
C SER A 90 -1.91 -8.74 6.74
N ILE A 91 -2.49 -9.45 5.77
CA ILE A 91 -3.44 -8.89 4.81
C ILE A 91 -4.75 -8.57 5.52
N ASN A 92 -5.24 -7.36 5.30
CA ASN A 92 -6.52 -6.87 5.80
C ASN A 92 -7.53 -6.76 4.64
N GLU A 93 -8.34 -7.81 4.47
CA GLU A 93 -9.29 -7.95 3.35
C GLU A 93 -10.42 -6.90 3.33
N ASP A 94 -10.57 -6.09 4.38
CA ASP A 94 -11.60 -5.06 4.45
C ASP A 94 -11.17 -3.76 3.76
N TYR A 95 -9.87 -3.52 3.58
CA TYR A 95 -9.38 -2.21 3.12
C TYR A 95 -8.34 -2.35 2.01
N CYS A 96 -8.26 -1.35 1.12
CA CYS A 96 -7.18 -1.26 0.15
C CYS A 96 -5.92 -0.64 0.78
N LYS A 97 -4.75 -0.92 0.19
CA LYS A 97 -3.45 -0.39 0.62
C LYS A 97 -3.36 1.13 0.68
N TRP A 98 -4.22 1.84 -0.06
CA TRP A 98 -4.25 3.29 -0.04
C TRP A 98 -5.10 3.84 1.08
N CYS A 99 -6.13 3.12 1.52
CA CYS A 99 -7.01 3.54 2.62
C CYS A 99 -6.52 3.04 3.98
N TYR A 100 -5.77 1.95 4.00
CA TYR A 100 -5.25 1.32 5.21
C TYR A 100 -3.87 0.73 4.95
N ALA A 101 -2.86 1.26 5.65
CA ALA A 101 -1.49 0.83 5.53
C ALA A 101 -0.86 0.72 6.92
N ASP A 102 -0.17 -0.38 7.19
CA ASP A 102 0.57 -0.63 8.43
C ASP A 102 -0.28 -0.36 9.69
N GLY A 103 -1.53 -0.83 9.66
CA GLY A 103 -2.48 -0.67 10.75
C GLY A 103 -3.10 0.73 10.90
N THR A 104 -2.92 1.62 9.93
CA THR A 104 -3.29 3.03 10.02
C THR A 104 -4.17 3.45 8.86
N TYR A 105 -5.28 4.15 9.16
CA TYR A 105 -6.13 4.76 8.14
C TYR A 105 -5.48 6.02 7.59
N THR A 106 -5.53 6.20 6.27
CA THR A 106 -4.82 7.29 5.59
C THR A 106 -5.70 8.50 5.26
N TYR A 107 -7.03 8.34 5.42
CA TYR A 107 -8.06 9.35 5.14
C TYR A 107 -8.96 9.53 6.36
N SER A 108 -9.02 10.76 6.88
CA SER A 108 -9.95 11.14 7.94
C SER A 108 -11.10 12.02 7.43
N ASP A 109 -10.99 12.59 6.24
CA ASP A 109 -12.00 13.49 5.68
C ASP A 109 -12.69 12.85 4.46
N MET A 110 -14.03 12.85 4.48
CA MET A 110 -14.84 12.23 3.44
C MET A 110 -14.77 13.01 2.12
N GLU A 111 -14.77 14.34 2.17
CA GLU A 111 -14.70 15.17 0.97
C GLU A 111 -13.32 15.05 0.30
N ASP A 112 -12.25 14.94 1.09
CA ASP A 112 -10.91 14.66 0.56
C ASP A 112 -10.85 13.31 -0.15
N LEU A 113 -11.43 12.25 0.44
CA LEU A 113 -11.51 10.94 -0.20
C LEU A 113 -12.35 11.01 -1.50
N ILE A 114 -13.50 11.68 -1.47
CA ILE A 114 -14.34 11.90 -2.66
C ILE A 114 -13.53 12.58 -3.76
N ASN A 115 -12.80 13.66 -3.45
CA ASN A 115 -11.99 14.39 -4.41
C ASN A 115 -10.92 13.50 -5.07
N VAL A 116 -10.33 12.56 -4.32
CA VAL A 116 -9.36 11.61 -4.86
C VAL A 116 -10.03 10.55 -5.72
N CYS A 117 -11.13 9.94 -5.25
CA CYS A 117 -11.83 8.91 -6.00
C CYS A 117 -12.42 9.44 -7.31
N VAL A 118 -13.08 10.60 -7.28
CA VAL A 118 -13.70 11.25 -8.44
C VAL A 118 -12.68 11.40 -9.58
N LYS A 119 -11.47 11.91 -9.31
CA LYS A 119 -10.42 12.07 -10.32
C LYS A 119 -10.04 10.78 -11.05
N ASN A 120 -10.20 9.64 -10.39
CA ASN A 120 -9.89 8.32 -10.95
C ASN A 120 -11.12 7.60 -11.54
N MET A 121 -12.32 8.16 -11.36
CA MET A 121 -13.58 7.59 -11.85
C MET A 121 -14.10 8.28 -13.11
N VAL A 122 -13.70 9.52 -13.38
CA VAL A 122 -14.15 10.26 -14.55
C VAL A 122 -13.70 9.54 -15.83
N THR A 123 -14.66 9.30 -16.71
CA THR A 123 -14.44 8.75 -18.06
C THR A 123 -15.35 9.50 -19.04
N ASP A 124 -15.21 9.27 -20.34
CA ASP A 124 -16.08 9.87 -21.36
C ASP A 124 -17.58 9.61 -21.11
N ASN A 125 -17.91 8.54 -20.38
CA ASN A 125 -19.27 8.12 -20.07
C ASN A 125 -19.68 8.33 -18.60
N PHE A 126 -18.81 8.93 -17.77
CA PHE A 126 -19.07 9.12 -16.34
C PHE A 126 -18.48 10.45 -15.86
N THR A 127 -19.35 11.44 -15.64
CA THR A 127 -18.91 12.81 -15.32
C THR A 127 -18.45 12.97 -13.88
N GLU A 128 -17.73 14.06 -13.60
CA GLU A 128 -17.32 14.41 -12.23
C GLU A 128 -18.52 14.56 -11.29
N GLU A 129 -19.62 15.20 -11.73
CA GLU A 129 -20.82 15.35 -10.91
C GLU A 129 -21.47 14.01 -10.60
N GLN A 130 -21.52 13.11 -11.58
CA GLN A 130 -22.05 11.75 -11.40
C GLN A 130 -21.19 10.95 -10.42
N ALA A 131 -19.86 11.00 -10.58
CA ALA A 131 -18.92 10.36 -9.67
C ALA A 131 -19.05 10.89 -8.25
N ARG A 132 -19.13 12.21 -8.08
CA ARG A 132 -19.28 12.85 -6.77
C ARG A 132 -20.59 12.46 -6.11
N SER A 133 -21.70 12.48 -6.84
CA SER A 133 -23.02 12.08 -6.35
C SER A 133 -23.02 10.62 -5.89
N TYR A 134 -22.47 9.72 -6.71
CA TYR A 134 -22.33 8.30 -6.38
C TYR A 134 -21.51 8.08 -5.11
N MET A 135 -20.35 8.72 -5.00
CA MET A 135 -19.48 8.56 -3.83
C MET A 135 -20.14 9.10 -2.55
N LYS A 136 -20.87 10.23 -2.62
CA LYS A 136 -21.63 10.76 -1.48
C LYS A 136 -22.72 9.82 -0.99
N GLU A 137 -23.32 9.03 -1.87
CA GLU A 137 -24.30 8.02 -1.50
C GLU A 137 -23.64 6.74 -0.96
N LEU A 138 -22.48 6.36 -1.51
CA LEU A 138 -21.78 5.12 -1.17
C LEU A 138 -21.05 5.20 0.17
N LEU A 139 -20.20 6.22 0.36
CA LEU A 139 -19.26 6.26 1.49
C LEU A 139 -19.92 6.09 2.87
N PRO A 140 -21.06 6.74 3.18
CA PRO A 140 -21.73 6.55 4.48
C PRO A 140 -22.19 5.11 4.76
N LYS A 141 -22.32 4.27 3.73
CA LYS A 141 -22.75 2.87 3.84
C LYS A 141 -21.58 1.92 4.13
N LEU A 142 -20.34 2.38 4.06
CA LEU A 142 -19.14 1.56 4.29
C LEU A 142 -18.72 1.58 5.77
N ASP A 143 -18.10 0.49 6.22
CA ASP A 143 -17.92 0.27 7.66
C ASP A 143 -16.94 1.25 8.33
N TYR A 144 -15.93 1.75 7.61
CA TYR A 144 -15.04 2.80 8.14
C TYR A 144 -15.83 4.05 8.53
N TRP A 145 -16.74 4.49 7.66
CA TRP A 145 -17.52 5.71 7.86
C TRP A 145 -18.63 5.54 8.89
N LYS A 146 -19.22 4.34 9.01
CA LYS A 146 -20.19 4.04 10.09
C LYS A 146 -19.54 4.05 11.47
N ARG A 147 -18.26 3.66 11.55
CA ARG A 147 -17.49 3.52 12.79
C ARG A 147 -16.39 4.58 12.88
N TYR A 148 -16.62 5.74 12.24
CA TYR A 148 -15.62 6.78 12.12
C TYR A 148 -15.08 7.23 13.48
N ASP A 149 -15.94 7.40 14.48
CA ASP A 149 -15.52 7.81 15.83
C ASP A 149 -14.65 6.78 16.55
N GLU A 150 -14.71 5.49 16.17
CA GLU A 150 -13.89 4.42 16.74
C GLU A 150 -12.56 4.22 16.00
N LEU A 151 -12.59 4.40 14.67
CA LEU A 151 -11.52 3.98 13.76
C LEU A 151 -10.67 5.15 13.27
N SER A 152 -11.26 6.34 13.18
CA SER A 152 -10.53 7.54 12.80
C SER A 152 -9.54 7.93 13.89
N ASP A 153 -8.46 8.56 13.46
CA ASP A 153 -7.51 9.22 14.34
C ASP A 153 -7.95 10.65 14.71
N HIS A 154 -9.22 10.98 14.48
CA HIS A 154 -9.80 12.32 14.66
C HIS A 154 -9.05 13.42 13.89
N GLY A 155 -8.45 13.06 12.75
CA GLY A 155 -7.73 13.98 11.86
C GLY A 155 -6.32 14.32 12.34
N GLU A 156 -5.76 13.59 13.31
CA GLU A 156 -4.37 13.78 13.75
C GLU A 156 -3.35 13.54 12.62
N PHE A 157 -3.59 12.56 11.75
CA PHE A 157 -2.75 12.28 10.58
C PHE A 157 -2.83 13.40 9.55
N GLU A 158 -4.00 14.01 9.34
CA GLU A 158 -4.11 15.20 8.48
C GLU A 158 -3.43 16.42 9.08
N LYS A 159 -3.51 16.62 10.41
CA LYS A 159 -2.71 17.65 11.09
C LYS A 159 -1.22 17.38 10.93
N PHE A 160 -0.80 16.12 11.02
CA PHE A 160 0.58 15.70 10.82
C PHE A 160 1.05 15.94 9.38
N LYS A 161 0.26 15.56 8.36
CA LYS A 161 0.55 15.88 6.94
C LYS A 161 0.68 17.38 6.71
N LYS A 162 -0.24 18.19 7.24
CA LYS A 162 -0.16 19.66 7.14
C LYS A 162 1.09 20.23 7.82
N LYS A 163 1.49 19.67 8.96
CA LYS A 163 2.76 20.03 9.62
C LYS A 163 3.97 19.65 8.76
N LEU A 164 3.96 18.45 8.18
CA LEU A 164 5.00 17.96 7.28
C LEU A 164 5.12 18.82 6.02
N LEU A 165 4.01 19.17 5.37
CA LEU A 165 4.00 20.06 4.20
C LEU A 165 4.65 21.41 4.51
N LYS A 166 4.28 22.03 5.64
CA LYS A 166 4.92 23.26 6.11
C LYS A 166 6.41 23.07 6.35
N GLU A 167 6.80 21.94 6.93
CA GLU A 167 8.20 21.64 7.22
C GLU A 167 9.02 21.44 5.94
N ILE A 168 8.47 20.74 4.94
CA ILE A 168 9.08 20.49 3.63
C ILE A 168 9.24 21.80 2.86
N ASN A 169 8.17 22.60 2.72
CA ASN A 169 8.22 23.85 1.97
C ASN A 169 9.14 24.90 2.64
N ALA A 170 9.33 24.81 3.96
CA ALA A 170 10.27 25.65 4.70
C ALA A 170 11.75 25.24 4.52
N LEU A 171 12.05 24.12 3.84
CA LEU A 171 13.43 23.74 3.53
C LEU A 171 14.02 24.60 2.40
N HIS A 172 13.19 25.30 1.63
CA HIS A 172 13.61 26.17 0.53
C HIS A 172 14.59 25.49 -0.43
N VAL A 173 14.28 24.25 -0.83
CA VAL A 173 15.07 23.51 -1.81
C VAL A 173 14.94 24.19 -3.16
N GLU A 174 16.08 24.59 -3.71
CA GLU A 174 16.18 25.29 -4.99
C GLU A 174 15.64 24.40 -6.14
N GLY A 175 14.70 24.94 -6.93
CA GLY A 175 14.04 24.25 -8.04
C GLY A 175 12.87 23.33 -7.67
N LEU A 176 12.62 23.12 -6.38
CA LEU A 176 11.48 22.34 -5.91
C LEU A 176 10.24 23.24 -5.85
N PRO A 177 9.17 22.98 -6.63
CA PRO A 177 7.94 23.75 -6.53
C PRO A 177 7.23 23.53 -5.19
N GLU A 178 6.28 24.40 -4.86
CA GLU A 178 5.49 24.28 -3.63
C GLU A 178 4.76 22.92 -3.58
N ILE A 179 5.05 22.15 -2.53
CA ILE A 179 4.40 20.88 -2.31
C ILE A 179 3.07 21.12 -1.60
N THR A 180 1.98 20.70 -2.26
CA THR A 180 0.60 20.90 -1.77
C THR A 180 -0.05 19.62 -1.25
N ARG A 181 0.54 18.45 -1.55
CA ARG A 181 -0.02 17.15 -1.19
C ARG A 181 1.05 16.12 -0.88
N LEU A 182 0.76 15.24 0.08
CA LEU A 182 1.52 14.03 0.37
C LEU A 182 0.60 12.81 0.25
N ASN A 183 1.09 11.77 -0.41
CA ASN A 183 0.40 10.50 -0.64
C ASN A 183 1.07 9.39 0.16
N ALA A 184 0.31 8.34 0.50
CA ALA A 184 0.90 7.10 1.00
C ALA A 184 1.56 6.35 -0.16
N LEU A 185 2.88 6.19 -0.10
CA LEU A 185 3.70 5.56 -1.14
C LEU A 185 4.41 4.34 -0.54
N VAL A 186 4.16 3.16 -1.11
CA VAL A 186 4.83 1.92 -0.69
C VAL A 186 6.29 1.97 -1.13
N GLY A 187 7.20 1.72 -0.18
CA GLY A 187 8.65 1.80 -0.37
C GLY A 187 9.15 1.10 -1.62
N LYS A 188 8.66 -0.12 -1.91
CA LYS A 188 9.01 -0.90 -3.11
C LYS A 188 8.96 -0.10 -4.42
N TYR A 189 8.05 0.87 -4.55
CA TYR A 189 7.89 1.65 -5.79
C TYR A 189 8.66 2.98 -5.81
N VAL A 190 9.18 3.41 -4.66
CA VAL A 190 9.86 4.70 -4.47
C VAL A 190 11.29 4.58 -3.93
N ASN A 191 11.73 3.36 -3.61
CA ASN A 191 13.07 3.06 -3.09
C ASN A 191 14.10 2.98 -4.21
N LEU A 192 14.50 4.16 -4.68
CA LEU A 192 15.51 4.32 -5.72
C LEU A 192 16.88 3.81 -5.25
N GLU A 193 17.66 3.32 -6.21
CA GLU A 193 19.02 2.84 -5.98
C GLU A 193 20.02 3.92 -6.38
N TYR A 194 20.83 4.38 -5.41
CA TYR A 194 21.76 5.48 -5.57
C TYR A 194 23.18 4.95 -5.74
N THR A 195 23.88 5.40 -6.78
CA THR A 195 25.28 5.08 -7.03
C THR A 195 26.19 6.05 -6.28
N LEU A 196 26.89 5.58 -5.26
CA LEU A 196 27.85 6.38 -4.52
C LEU A 196 29.13 6.66 -5.33
N PRO A 197 29.93 7.68 -4.99
CA PRO A 197 31.20 7.97 -5.68
C PRO A 197 32.21 6.82 -5.72
N ASN A 198 32.09 5.86 -4.80
CA ASN A 198 32.92 4.65 -4.76
C ASN A 198 32.36 3.49 -5.62
N GLY A 199 31.30 3.74 -6.41
CA GLY A 199 30.64 2.76 -7.27
C GLY A 199 29.72 1.77 -6.55
N ARG A 200 29.48 1.92 -5.24
CA ARG A 200 28.54 1.08 -4.50
C ARG A 200 27.12 1.63 -4.65
N ASN A 201 26.19 0.72 -4.85
CA ASN A 201 24.77 1.04 -4.89
C ASN A 201 24.15 0.92 -3.49
N VAL A 202 23.32 1.90 -3.12
CA VAL A 202 22.63 1.94 -1.82
C VAL A 202 21.17 2.33 -2.00
N LYS A 203 20.31 1.69 -1.21
CA LYS A 203 18.91 2.06 -1.02
C LYS A 203 18.73 2.65 0.37
N PHE A 204 17.99 3.75 0.48
CA PHE A 204 17.78 4.45 1.74
C PHE A 204 16.44 4.13 2.41
N LEU A 205 15.52 3.49 1.69
CA LEU A 205 14.20 3.14 2.20
C LEU A 205 14.07 1.62 2.38
N ASP A 206 13.02 1.21 3.06
CA ASP A 206 12.59 -0.17 3.18
C ASP A 206 11.45 -0.43 2.18
N ASP A 207 11.57 -1.48 1.37
CA ASP A 207 10.58 -1.84 0.36
C ASP A 207 9.21 -2.19 0.98
N GLN A 208 9.18 -2.61 2.24
CA GLN A 208 7.96 -3.00 2.96
C GLN A 208 7.33 -1.87 3.79
N THR A 209 7.95 -0.70 3.85
CA THR A 209 7.43 0.43 4.64
C THR A 209 6.64 1.41 3.76
N THR A 210 5.55 1.97 4.31
CA THR A 210 4.80 3.06 3.69
C THR A 210 5.38 4.42 4.09
N TYR A 211 5.63 5.28 3.11
CA TYR A 211 6.12 6.66 3.30
C TYR A 211 5.07 7.68 2.87
N LEU A 212 5.15 8.90 3.42
CA LEU A 212 4.38 10.03 2.90
C LEU A 212 5.20 10.75 1.84
N GLY A 213 4.67 10.96 0.64
CA GLY A 213 5.45 11.63 -0.39
C GLY A 213 4.70 12.06 -1.64
N THR A 214 5.44 12.70 -2.53
CA THR A 214 4.96 13.10 -3.85
C THR A 214 6.11 13.19 -4.84
N GLN A 215 5.74 13.26 -6.11
CA GLN A 215 6.63 13.66 -7.19
C GLN A 215 6.18 15.02 -7.73
N SER A 216 7.14 15.83 -8.16
CA SER A 216 6.88 17.07 -8.91
C SER A 216 7.93 17.26 -10.00
N GLU A 217 7.58 17.95 -11.07
CA GLU A 217 8.55 18.41 -12.06
C GLU A 217 9.44 19.50 -11.44
N SER A 218 10.70 19.56 -11.87
CA SER A 218 11.62 20.63 -11.48
C SER A 218 11.18 21.97 -12.07
N GLU A 219 11.36 23.06 -11.33
CA GLU A 219 11.16 24.42 -11.89
C GLU A 219 12.30 24.83 -12.85
N PHE A 220 13.41 24.10 -12.85
CA PHE A 220 14.49 24.29 -13.81
C PHE A 220 14.20 23.66 -15.17
N GLU A 221 14.72 24.28 -16.23
CA GLU A 221 14.73 23.69 -17.57
C GLU A 221 15.56 22.39 -17.57
N GLY A 222 14.87 21.26 -17.76
CA GLY A 222 15.45 19.92 -17.86
C GLY A 222 14.45 18.88 -17.39
N ASP A 223 14.42 17.71 -18.03
CA ASP A 223 13.48 16.60 -17.77
C ASP A 223 13.76 15.88 -16.44
N ARG A 224 14.05 16.62 -15.36
CA ARG A 224 14.27 16.11 -14.02
C ARG A 224 13.05 16.34 -13.15
N TYR A 225 12.79 15.36 -12.29
CA TYR A 225 11.71 15.35 -11.32
C TYR A 225 12.29 15.33 -9.93
N PHE A 226 11.57 15.93 -9.00
CA PHE A 226 11.80 15.77 -7.58
C PHE A 226 10.94 14.64 -7.01
N GLY A 227 11.55 13.79 -6.20
CA GLY A 227 10.86 12.91 -5.28
C GLY A 227 11.00 13.43 -3.85
N VAL A 228 9.87 13.72 -3.21
CA VAL A 228 9.81 14.14 -1.81
C VAL A 228 9.20 13.02 -1.00
N LEU A 229 9.92 12.53 0.01
CA LEU A 229 9.52 11.43 0.87
C LEU A 229 9.73 11.81 2.34
N ALA A 230 8.79 11.44 3.19
CA ALA A 230 8.84 11.64 4.62
C ALA A 230 8.52 10.32 5.33
N GLY A 231 9.48 9.86 6.12
CA GLY A 231 9.26 8.81 7.12
C GLY A 231 8.84 9.39 8.46
N MET A 232 8.73 8.54 9.47
CA MET A 232 8.44 8.98 10.84
C MET A 232 9.51 9.95 11.36
N ASP A 233 10.79 9.68 11.06
CA ASP A 233 11.95 10.34 11.67
C ASP A 233 12.81 11.09 10.65
N PHE A 234 12.37 11.20 9.40
CA PHE A 234 13.16 11.87 8.36
C PHE A 234 12.34 12.47 7.22
N ILE A 235 12.96 13.41 6.50
CA ILE A 235 12.56 13.91 5.18
C ILE A 235 13.71 13.62 4.23
N LEU A 236 13.40 13.03 3.08
CA LEU A 236 14.31 12.75 1.98
C LEU A 236 13.78 13.45 0.72
N ILE A 237 14.62 14.27 0.09
CA ILE A 237 14.34 14.91 -1.19
C ILE A 237 15.42 14.48 -2.16
N CYS A 238 15.00 13.96 -3.30
CA CYS A 238 15.88 13.50 -4.37
C CYS A 238 15.44 14.08 -5.71
N THR A 239 16.34 14.07 -6.69
CA THR A 239 15.99 14.30 -8.09
C THR A 239 16.31 13.06 -8.92
N TYR A 240 15.61 12.89 -10.04
CA TYR A 240 15.83 11.79 -10.98
C TYR A 240 15.28 12.17 -12.36
N GLU A 241 15.69 11.45 -13.40
CA GLU A 241 15.17 11.60 -14.77
C GLU A 241 13.78 10.96 -14.93
N ALA A 242 13.07 11.22 -16.04
CA ALA A 242 11.67 10.78 -16.24
C ALA A 242 11.40 9.28 -15.99
N ASP A 243 12.38 8.43 -16.24
CA ASP A 243 12.33 6.97 -16.03
C ASP A 243 12.80 6.53 -14.63
N ARG A 244 13.00 7.49 -13.71
CA ARG A 244 13.52 7.32 -12.35
C ARG A 244 14.97 6.83 -12.30
N THR A 245 15.73 7.07 -13.37
CA THR A 245 17.17 6.81 -13.39
C THR A 245 17.97 8.02 -12.91
N SER A 246 19.28 7.82 -12.75
CA SER A 246 20.23 8.83 -12.27
C SER A 246 19.77 9.57 -11.00
N PRO A 247 19.36 8.84 -9.93
CA PRO A 247 18.83 9.48 -8.75
C PRO A 247 19.93 10.17 -7.96
N GLU A 248 19.69 11.42 -7.59
CA GLU A 248 20.58 12.25 -6.80
C GLU A 248 19.89 12.65 -5.51
N LEU A 249 20.54 12.36 -4.38
CA LEU A 249 20.05 12.80 -3.08
C LEU A 249 20.33 14.30 -2.93
N VAL A 250 19.27 15.11 -2.88
CA VAL A 250 19.36 16.57 -2.71
C VAL A 250 19.41 16.93 -1.23
N LEU A 251 18.55 16.31 -0.43
CA LEU A 251 18.46 16.60 1.00
C LEU A 251 18.03 15.37 1.78
N TYR A 252 18.68 15.16 2.92
CA TYR A 252 18.22 14.25 3.96
C TYR A 252 18.22 14.99 5.29
N LYS A 253 17.05 15.13 5.90
CA LYS A 253 16.86 15.78 7.19
C LYS A 253 16.26 14.81 8.18
N LYS A 254 16.96 14.58 9.29
CA LYS A 254 16.42 13.86 10.45
C LYS A 254 15.45 14.76 11.21
N ARG A 255 14.31 14.21 11.65
CA ARG A 255 13.23 14.88 12.37
C ARG A 255 13.20 14.49 13.84
#